data_AF-A0A930R1P0-F1
#
_entry.id   AF-A0A930R1P0-F1
#
_cell.length_a   1.000
_cell.length_b   1.000
_cell.length_c   1.000
_cell.angle_alpha   90.00
_cell.angle_beta   90.00
_cell.angle_gamma   90.00
#
_symmetry.space_group_name_H-M   'P 1'
#
loop_
_entity.id
_entity.type
_entity.pdbx_description
1 polymer ?
#
loop_
_entity_poly.entity_id
_entity_poly.type
_entity_poly.pdbx_seq_one_letter_code
_entity_poly.pdbx_strand_id
1 'polypeptide(L)'
;MKFEHDCEHENGKRFVLMQEAYLAGPADSRGYYVADAFCPDDEADEDGFIPVYEVYWDILDDYDPEWCEEDGACDWGKVADYRVCNSMHEECKEDYKDYIGGAPRFPQCLHP
;
A
#
# COMPACT_ATOMS: atom_id res chain seq x y z
N MET A 1 -1.85 -13.11 -11.70
CA MET A 1 -2.02 -13.39 -10.25
C MET A 1 -3.15 -12.53 -9.75
N LYS A 2 -3.95 -13.02 -8.80
CA LYS A 2 -5.00 -12.25 -8.14
C LYS A 2 -4.53 -12.02 -6.70
N PHE A 3 -4.41 -10.77 -6.30
CA PHE A 3 -4.07 -10.37 -4.94
C PHE A 3 -5.37 -9.93 -4.26
N GLU A 4 -5.58 -10.24 -2.97
CA GLU A 4 -6.83 -9.85 -2.28
C GLU A 4 -6.83 -8.38 -1.84
N HIS A 5 -5.66 -7.75 -1.76
CA HIS A 5 -5.48 -6.34 -1.41
C HIS A 5 -4.76 -5.59 -2.53
N ASP A 6 -5.36 -5.59 -3.73
CA ASP A 6 -4.91 -4.72 -4.82
C ASP A 6 -5.69 -3.40 -4.84
N CYS A 7 -4.97 -2.31 -5.05
CA CYS A 7 -5.51 -0.96 -5.20
C CYS A 7 -4.91 -0.31 -6.43
N GLU A 8 -5.67 0.57 -7.08
CA GLU A 8 -5.28 1.21 -8.32
C GLU A 8 -5.16 2.73 -8.14
N HIS A 9 -4.14 3.33 -8.73
CA HIS A 9 -4.07 4.78 -8.86
C HIS A 9 -4.71 5.21 -10.19
N GLU A 10 -5.22 6.45 -10.27
CA GLU A 10 -5.95 6.95 -11.46
C GLU A 10 -5.16 6.89 -12.79
N ASN A 11 -3.84 6.73 -12.72
CA ASN A 11 -2.97 6.52 -13.87
C ASN A 11 -2.99 5.08 -14.41
N GLY A 12 -3.80 4.18 -13.83
CA GLY A 12 -3.89 2.76 -14.17
C GLY A 12 -2.80 1.89 -13.54
N LYS A 13 -2.01 2.44 -12.61
CA LYS A 13 -0.99 1.66 -11.89
C LYS A 13 -1.63 0.89 -10.74
N ARG A 14 -1.34 -0.41 -10.68
CA ARG A 14 -1.84 -1.32 -9.64
C ARG A 14 -0.78 -1.53 -8.58
N PHE A 15 -1.22 -1.57 -7.33
CA PHE A 15 -0.37 -1.77 -6.17
C PHE A 15 -0.92 -2.92 -5.34
N VAL A 16 -0.02 -3.72 -4.78
CA VAL A 16 -0.33 -4.80 -3.85
C VAL A 16 0.21 -4.40 -2.49
N LEU A 17 -0.67 -4.35 -1.50
CA LEU A 17 -0.29 -3.95 -0.15
C LEU A 17 0.61 -5.00 0.50
N MET A 18 1.73 -4.54 1.05
CA MET A 18 2.69 -5.35 1.80
C MET A 18 2.35 -5.38 3.29
N GLN A 19 1.53 -4.44 3.73
CA GLN A 19 1.09 -4.30 5.12
C GLN A 19 -0.31 -3.67 5.17
N GLU A 20 -0.97 -3.82 6.31
CA GLU A 20 -2.23 -3.12 6.58
C GLU A 20 -1.99 -1.61 6.60
N ALA A 21 -2.92 -0.86 6.02
CA ALA A 21 -2.87 0.59 6.03
C ALA A 21 -3.04 1.11 7.46
N TYR A 22 -2.24 2.10 7.83
CA TYR A 22 -2.33 2.74 9.15
C TYR A 22 -2.61 4.22 9.00
N LEU A 23 -3.33 4.77 9.97
CA LEU A 23 -3.60 6.20 10.04
C LEU A 23 -2.29 6.95 10.34
N ALA A 24 -1.94 7.86 9.44
CA ALA A 24 -0.80 8.74 9.53
C ALA A 24 -1.24 10.21 9.38
N GLY A 25 -0.27 11.12 9.50
CA GLY A 25 -0.50 12.55 9.38
C GLY A 25 -0.45 13.31 10.71
N PRO A 26 -0.44 14.65 10.66
CA PRO A 26 -0.35 15.48 11.85
C PRO A 26 -1.63 15.40 12.69
N ALA A 27 -1.47 15.44 14.02
CA ALA A 27 -2.57 15.33 14.99
C ALA A 27 -3.65 16.43 14.86
N ASP A 28 -3.31 17.58 14.26
CA ASP A 28 -4.22 18.70 13.98
C ASP A 28 -4.91 18.61 12.61
N SER A 29 -4.84 17.45 11.94
CA SER A 29 -5.54 17.19 10.67
C SER A 29 -6.41 15.94 10.79
N ARG A 30 -7.30 15.70 9.83
CA ARG A 30 -8.02 14.42 9.72
C ARG A 30 -7.07 13.23 9.57
N GLY A 31 -5.83 13.47 9.14
CA GLY A 31 -4.86 12.44 8.80
C GLY A 31 -5.07 11.90 7.39
N TYR A 32 -4.30 10.89 7.05
CA TYR A 32 -4.42 10.12 5.82
C TYR A 32 -3.97 8.69 6.13
N TYR A 33 -4.53 7.71 5.44
CA TYR A 33 -4.06 6.35 5.57
C TYR A 33 -2.87 6.13 4.65
N VAL A 34 -1.90 5.37 5.14
CA VAL A 34 -0.69 5.05 4.39
C VAL A 34 -0.37 3.56 4.52
N ALA A 35 0.11 2.98 3.44
CA ALA A 35 0.62 1.60 3.42
C ALA A 35 1.81 1.49 2.47
N ASP A 36 2.70 0.55 2.77
CA ASP A 36 3.72 0.13 1.82
C ASP A 36 3.12 -0.89 0.86
N ALA A 37 3.42 -0.73 -0.41
CA ALA A 37 2.88 -1.52 -1.50
C ALA A 37 3.92 -1.66 -2.63
N PHE A 38 3.77 -2.68 -3.46
CA PHE A 38 4.60 -2.81 -4.66
C PHE A 38 3.72 -2.97 -5.89
N CYS A 39 4.25 -2.62 -7.06
CA CYS A 39 3.56 -2.89 -8.31
C CYS A 39 3.99 -4.28 -8.82
N PRO A 40 3.06 -5.22 -9.00
CA PRO A 40 3.40 -6.53 -9.56
C PRO A 40 3.83 -6.45 -11.03
N ASP A 41 3.36 -5.41 -11.74
CA ASP A 41 3.65 -5.12 -13.14
C ASP A 41 5.04 -4.50 -13.36
N ASP A 42 5.66 -3.95 -12.31
CA ASP A 42 7.02 -3.39 -12.43
C ASP A 42 8.05 -4.51 -12.63
N GLU A 43 8.87 -4.33 -13.66
CA GLU A 43 10.04 -5.16 -13.95
C GLU A 43 11.17 -4.85 -12.95
N ALA A 44 11.94 -5.88 -12.60
CA ALA A 44 13.12 -5.71 -11.78
C ALA A 44 14.24 -5.02 -12.57
N ASP A 45 15.04 -4.23 -11.87
CA ASP A 45 16.26 -3.63 -12.43
C ASP A 45 17.37 -4.69 -12.63
N GLU A 46 18.55 -4.29 -13.11
CA GLU A 46 19.66 -5.21 -13.43
C GLU A 46 20.12 -6.05 -12.22
N ASP A 47 19.92 -5.53 -11.01
CA ASP A 47 20.21 -6.18 -9.74
C ASP A 47 19.05 -7.03 -9.18
N GLY A 48 17.92 -7.15 -9.89
CA GLY A 48 16.76 -7.93 -9.44
C GLY A 48 15.85 -7.21 -8.44
N PHE A 49 16.00 -5.88 -8.29
CA PHE A 49 15.20 -5.07 -7.38
C PHE A 49 14.04 -4.39 -8.10
N ILE A 50 12.87 -4.42 -7.46
CA ILE A 50 11.69 -3.66 -7.86
C ILE A 50 11.41 -2.52 -6.87
N PRO A 51 10.81 -1.41 -7.34
CA PRO A 51 10.43 -0.32 -6.47
C PRO A 51 9.28 -0.69 -5.52
N VAL A 52 9.43 -0.28 -4.27
CA VAL A 52 8.38 -0.29 -3.24
C VAL A 52 7.85 1.14 -3.10
N TYR A 53 6.54 1.23 -3.15
CA TYR A 53 5.76 2.43 -3.11
C TYR A 53 5.07 2.57 -1.76
N GLU A 54 5.16 3.75 -1.17
CA GLU A 54 4.27 4.15 -0.11
C GLU A 54 3.04 4.79 -0.76
N VAL A 55 1.88 4.17 -0.57
CA VAL A 55 0.59 4.60 -1.14
C VAL A 55 -0.23 5.31 -0.07
N TYR A 56 -0.97 6.34 -0.49
CA TYR A 56 -1.76 7.21 0.39
C TYR A 56 -3.23 7.17 0.01
N TRP A 57 -4.09 7.19 1.03
CA TRP A 57 -5.52 7.44 0.88
C TRP A 57 -5.93 8.65 1.70
N ASP A 58 -6.65 9.55 1.04
CA ASP A 58 -7.27 10.69 1.68
C ASP A 58 -8.57 10.25 2.36
N ILE A 59 -8.77 10.74 3.59
CA ILE A 59 -9.99 10.46 4.34
C ILE A 59 -11.11 11.32 3.76
N LEU A 60 -12.20 10.67 3.36
CA LEU A 60 -13.34 11.33 2.73
C LEU A 60 -13.86 12.47 3.62
N ASP A 61 -14.21 13.61 3.02
CA ASP A 61 -14.65 14.79 3.77
C ASP A 61 -15.94 14.53 4.58
N ASP A 62 -16.78 13.62 4.09
CA ASP A 62 -18.04 13.18 4.70
C ASP A 62 -17.85 12.02 5.70
N TYR A 63 -16.63 11.50 5.87
CA TYR A 63 -16.36 10.44 6.83
C TYR A 63 -16.45 10.96 8.26
N ASP A 64 -17.35 10.33 9.03
CA ASP A 64 -17.52 10.57 10.45
C ASP A 64 -17.29 9.26 11.23
N PRO A 65 -16.25 9.17 12.08
CA PRO A 65 -15.90 7.95 12.80
C PRO A 65 -16.93 7.57 13.87
N GLU A 66 -17.91 8.43 14.20
CA GLU A 66 -19.02 8.08 15.07
C GLU A 66 -20.16 7.37 14.31
N TRP A 67 -20.18 7.46 12.98
CA TRP A 67 -21.29 6.97 12.13
C TRP A 67 -20.87 5.94 11.07
N CYS A 68 -19.59 5.85 10.72
CA CYS A 68 -19.06 4.93 9.72
C CYS A 68 -17.90 4.09 10.29
N GLU A 69 -17.84 2.82 9.88
CA GLU A 69 -16.69 1.95 10.16
C GLU A 69 -15.47 2.37 9.31
N GLU A 70 -14.25 2.03 9.74
CA GLU A 70 -13.00 2.42 9.02
C GLU A 70 -12.96 1.97 7.56
N ASP A 71 -13.70 0.91 7.21
CA ASP A 71 -13.86 0.44 5.82
C ASP A 71 -14.53 1.49 4.90
N GLY A 72 -15.26 2.44 5.48
CA GLY A 72 -15.87 3.58 4.78
C GLY A 72 -15.06 4.89 4.87
N ALA A 73 -13.87 4.87 5.48
CA ALA A 73 -13.06 6.08 5.66
C ALA A 73 -12.49 6.63 4.35
N CYS A 74 -12.14 5.72 3.43
CA CYS A 74 -11.41 6.02 2.22
C CYS A 74 -11.93 5.17 1.06
N ASP A 75 -11.69 5.62 -0.17
CA ASP A 75 -11.77 4.75 -1.35
C ASP A 75 -10.59 3.76 -1.34
N TRP A 76 -10.66 2.69 -0.54
CA TRP A 76 -9.57 1.73 -0.38
C TRP A 76 -9.10 1.11 -1.71
N GLY A 77 -10.00 0.95 -2.68
CA GLY A 77 -9.66 0.48 -4.02
C GLY A 77 -8.93 1.50 -4.89
N LYS A 78 -8.94 2.79 -4.52
CA LYS A 78 -8.33 3.88 -5.29
C LYS A 78 -7.32 4.67 -4.47
N VAL A 79 -6.05 4.51 -4.82
CA VAL A 79 -4.95 5.26 -4.19
C VAL A 79 -5.04 6.73 -4.62
N ALA A 80 -4.97 7.64 -3.64
CA ALA A 80 -5.01 9.08 -3.87
C ALA A 80 -3.68 9.62 -4.39
N ASP A 81 -2.56 9.15 -3.82
CA ASP A 81 -1.21 9.48 -4.24
C ASP A 81 -0.24 8.36 -3.86
N TYR A 82 0.94 8.30 -4.47
CA TYR A 82 1.96 7.32 -4.11
C TYR A 82 3.36 7.89 -4.34
N ARG A 83 4.32 7.45 -3.52
CA ARG A 83 5.75 7.77 -3.72
C ARG A 83 6.61 6.53 -3.63
N VAL A 84 7.74 6.52 -4.31
CA VAL A 84 8.77 5.48 -4.08
C VAL A 84 9.38 5.74 -2.71
N CYS A 85 9.28 4.78 -1.81
CA CYS A 85 9.87 4.87 -0.47
C CYS A 85 10.99 3.85 -0.25
N ASN A 86 10.94 2.72 -0.95
CA ASN A 86 11.96 1.69 -0.82
C ASN A 86 12.14 0.87 -2.12
N SER A 87 12.96 -0.16 -2.07
CA SER A 87 13.07 -1.20 -3.09
C SER A 87 13.14 -2.58 -2.44
N MET A 88 12.67 -3.61 -3.15
CA MET A 88 12.73 -4.98 -2.69
C MET A 88 13.13 -5.91 -3.83
N HIS A 89 13.73 -7.05 -3.52
CA HIS A 89 14.07 -8.03 -4.54
C HIS A 89 12.80 -8.69 -5.11
N GLU A 90 12.77 -8.95 -6.42
CA GLU A 90 11.58 -9.50 -7.10
C GLU A 90 11.15 -10.85 -6.55
N GLU A 91 12.10 -11.65 -6.03
CA GLU A 91 11.80 -12.94 -5.41
C GLU A 91 10.85 -12.82 -4.22
N CYS A 92 10.88 -11.67 -3.54
CA CYS A 92 10.06 -11.42 -2.36
C CYS A 92 8.61 -11.14 -2.74
N LYS A 93 8.29 -10.91 -4.04
CA LYS A 93 6.90 -10.88 -4.56
C LYS A 93 6.15 -12.19 -4.25
N GLU A 94 6.85 -13.34 -4.22
CA GLU A 94 6.25 -14.63 -3.93
C GLU A 94 5.67 -14.72 -2.51
N ASP A 95 6.33 -14.10 -1.53
CA ASP A 95 5.94 -14.11 -0.11
C ASP A 95 4.62 -13.36 0.13
N TYR A 96 4.35 -12.34 -0.70
CA TYR A 96 3.15 -11.50 -0.61
C TYR A 96 1.93 -12.03 -1.36
N LYS A 97 2.04 -13.17 -2.07
CA LYS A 97 0.90 -13.73 -2.83
C LYS A 97 -0.24 -14.22 -1.93
N ASP A 98 0.09 -14.72 -0.75
CA ASP A 98 -0.86 -15.28 0.22
C ASP A 98 -1.05 -14.33 1.44
N TYR A 99 -0.48 -13.12 1.37
CA TYR A 99 -0.57 -12.17 2.46
C TYR A 99 -1.98 -11.56 2.53
N ILE A 100 -2.70 -11.90 3.61
CA ILE A 100 -4.13 -11.60 3.82
C ILE A 100 -4.37 -10.64 4.99
N GLY A 101 -3.40 -9.78 5.30
CA GLY A 101 -3.49 -8.81 6.40
C GLY A 101 -3.23 -9.45 7.77
N GLY A 102 -2.19 -8.95 8.44
CA GLY A 102 -1.71 -9.44 9.73
C GLY A 102 -0.20 -9.26 9.80
N ALA A 103 0.30 -8.67 10.90
CA ALA A 103 1.69 -8.22 11.13
C ALA A 103 2.72 -8.81 10.14
N PRO A 104 3.30 -7.99 9.23
CA PRO A 104 4.22 -8.51 8.24
C PRO A 104 5.38 -9.21 8.96
N ARG A 105 5.70 -10.44 8.54
CA ARG A 105 7.08 -10.87 8.65
C ARG A 105 7.82 -9.96 7.69
N PHE A 106 8.39 -8.86 8.19
CA PHE A 106 9.26 -8.01 7.39
C PHE A 106 10.16 -8.93 6.57
N PRO A 107 10.03 -8.95 5.22
CA PRO A 107 10.85 -9.83 4.43
C PRO A 107 12.28 -9.36 4.69
N GLN A 108 13.17 -10.33 4.91
CA GLN A 108 14.59 -10.07 5.17
C GLN A 108 15.30 -9.38 3.98
N CYS A 109 14.55 -9.08 2.91
CA CYS A 109 14.99 -8.46 1.68
C CYS A 109 14.77 -6.94 1.59
N LEU A 110 14.10 -6.28 2.55
CA LEU A 110 13.98 -4.81 2.54
C LEU A 110 15.35 -4.21 2.88
N HIS A 111 16.01 -3.63 1.87
CA HIS A 111 17.27 -2.92 2.02
C HIS A 111 17.01 -1.41 2.07
N PRO A 112 17.51 -0.67 3.08
CA PRO A 112 17.41 0.80 3.15
C PRO A 112 18.32 1.52 2.16
#